data_AF-A0A0C9X5F1-F1
#
_entry.id   AF-A0A0C9X5F1-F1
#
_cell.length_a   1.000
_cell.length_b   1.000
_cell.length_c   1.000
_cell.angle_alpha   90.00
_cell.angle_beta   90.00
_cell.angle_gamma   90.00
#
_symmetry.space_group_name_H-M   'P 1'
#
loop_
_entity.id
_entity.type
_entity.pdbx_description
1 polymer ?
#
loop_
_entity_poly.entity_id
_entity_poly.type
_entity_poly.pdbx_seq_one_letter_code
_entity_poly.pdbx_strand_id
1 'polypeptide(L)'
;PARLCTSLNGRRYKILRKLGEGVSSSTWLAYNKKGEERYMYLAAKILTIDATHRHNAGKLRELEFLTEIEACNFLSLLRDHFIEQRPMGKHICLVQDLYSTSVSSLRRSPSKTLLPQMVRNVFSILVDALAQLHAMHIAHIDVKLDNLMFGNSLYYSDKDLQQYLDANPAEIEGQAQLEPGGESYLILKFQPIPNGYVYDTSAFEAELIFI
;
A
#
# COMPACT_ATOMS: atom_id res chain seq x y z
N PRO A 1 -2.62 -9.57 -14.69
CA PRO A 1 -3.27 -9.33 -13.38
C PRO A 1 -2.74 -10.29 -12.32
N ALA A 2 -2.49 -9.79 -11.10
CA ALA A 2 -2.25 -10.65 -9.95
C ALA A 2 -3.55 -11.36 -9.55
N ARG A 3 -3.43 -12.56 -8.96
CA ARG A 3 -4.56 -13.40 -8.58
C ARG A 3 -4.41 -13.85 -7.13
N LEU A 4 -5.53 -14.06 -6.45
CA LEU A 4 -5.57 -14.57 -5.08
C LEU A 4 -4.74 -15.87 -4.98
N CYS A 5 -4.00 -16.03 -3.88
CA CYS A 5 -3.19 -17.20 -3.57
C CYS A 5 -2.07 -17.54 -4.58
N THR A 6 -1.88 -16.75 -5.64
CA THR A 6 -0.73 -16.91 -6.52
C THR A 6 0.54 -16.40 -5.86
N SER A 7 1.68 -16.90 -6.34
CA SER A 7 2.97 -16.43 -5.85
C SER A 7 3.71 -15.61 -6.90
N LEU A 8 4.53 -14.68 -6.43
CA LEU A 8 5.44 -13.83 -7.19
C LEU A 8 6.90 -14.15 -6.83
N ASN A 9 7.84 -13.68 -7.65
CA ASN A 9 9.29 -13.75 -7.42
C ASN A 9 9.76 -15.13 -6.94
N GLY A 10 9.66 -16.15 -7.81
CA GLY A 10 10.15 -17.50 -7.48
C GLY A 10 9.46 -18.13 -6.26
N ARG A 11 8.16 -17.83 -6.06
CA ARG A 11 7.33 -18.28 -4.94
C ARG A 11 7.61 -17.65 -3.58
N ARG A 12 8.44 -16.58 -3.51
CA ARG A 12 8.75 -15.87 -2.25
C ARG A 12 7.54 -15.16 -1.66
N TYR A 13 6.78 -14.45 -2.50
CA TYR A 13 5.65 -13.63 -2.06
C TYR A 13 4.34 -14.29 -2.47
N LYS A 14 3.48 -14.65 -1.51
CA LYS A 14 2.14 -15.19 -1.78
C LYS A 14 1.10 -14.08 -1.66
N ILE A 15 0.32 -13.83 -2.70
CA ILE A 15 -0.75 -12.84 -2.70
C ILE A 15 -1.92 -13.32 -1.84
N LEU A 16 -2.36 -12.48 -0.90
CA LEU A 16 -3.40 -12.80 0.07
C LEU A 16 -4.68 -11.99 -0.08
N ARG A 17 -4.60 -10.70 -0.40
CA ARG A 17 -5.78 -9.84 -0.60
C ARG A 17 -5.44 -8.60 -1.41
N LYS A 18 -6.45 -7.97 -2.01
CA LYS A 18 -6.31 -6.70 -2.72
C LYS A 18 -6.46 -5.54 -1.73
N LEU A 19 -5.46 -4.68 -1.65
CA LEU A 19 -5.43 -3.53 -0.74
C LEU A 19 -5.92 -2.25 -1.42
N GLY A 20 -5.61 -2.08 -2.70
CA GLY A 20 -6.00 -0.90 -3.47
C GLY A 20 -5.73 -1.03 -4.96
N GLU A 21 -6.23 -0.07 -5.72
CA GLU A 21 -6.00 0.04 -7.16
C GLU A 21 -5.98 1.52 -7.56
N GLY A 22 -5.11 1.81 -8.51
CA GLY A 22 -5.01 3.10 -9.17
C GLY A 22 -4.79 2.91 -10.67
N VAL A 23 -4.70 4.01 -11.39
CA VAL A 23 -4.60 4.01 -12.87
C VAL A 23 -3.36 3.26 -13.37
N SER A 24 -2.23 3.37 -12.66
CA SER A 24 -0.94 2.81 -13.07
C SER A 24 -0.54 1.53 -12.32
N SER A 25 -1.31 1.08 -11.34
CA SER A 25 -0.91 -0.04 -10.48
C SER A 25 -2.05 -0.62 -9.65
N SER A 26 -1.85 -1.84 -9.17
CA SER A 26 -2.67 -2.42 -8.11
C SER A 26 -1.80 -2.83 -6.93
N THR A 27 -2.31 -2.65 -5.70
CA THR A 27 -1.56 -2.95 -4.47
C THR A 27 -2.19 -4.12 -3.74
N TRP A 28 -1.35 -5.04 -3.29
CA TRP A 28 -1.75 -6.33 -2.77
C TRP A 28 -1.05 -6.64 -1.45
N LEU A 29 -1.74 -7.28 -0.53
CA LEU A 29 -1.11 -7.89 0.63
C LEU A 29 -0.37 -9.14 0.16
N ALA A 30 0.91 -9.22 0.50
CA ALA A 30 1.75 -10.34 0.18
C ALA A 30 2.37 -10.93 1.45
N TYR A 31 2.27 -12.25 1.59
CA TYR A 31 3.00 -13.00 2.60
C TYR A 31 4.40 -13.35 2.08
N ASN A 32 5.43 -12.85 2.77
CA ASN A 32 6.83 -13.10 2.50
C ASN A 32 7.29 -14.39 3.20
N LYS A 33 7.41 -15.48 2.44
CA LYS A 33 7.80 -16.80 2.97
C LYS A 33 9.24 -16.86 3.51
N LYS A 34 10.05 -15.86 3.19
CA LYS A 34 11.43 -15.71 3.66
C LYS A 34 11.58 -14.45 4.54
N GLY A 35 10.48 -13.93 5.08
CA GLY A 35 10.50 -12.76 5.94
C GLY A 35 11.03 -13.09 7.32
N GLU A 36 11.73 -12.13 7.89
CA GLU A 36 12.00 -12.11 9.33
C GLU A 36 10.70 -11.76 10.08
N GLU A 37 10.70 -12.03 11.38
CA GLU A 37 9.60 -11.64 12.27
C GLU A 37 9.32 -10.13 12.13
N ARG A 38 8.04 -9.75 12.09
CA ARG A 38 7.49 -8.41 11.79
C ARG A 38 7.52 -7.98 10.32
N TYR A 39 8.13 -8.77 9.43
CA TYR A 39 8.19 -8.49 8.00
C TYR A 39 7.61 -9.64 7.16
N MET A 40 6.73 -10.45 7.76
CA MET A 40 6.05 -11.54 7.07
C MET A 40 4.93 -11.04 6.16
N TYR A 41 4.33 -9.88 6.45
CA TYR A 41 3.28 -9.27 5.63
C TYR A 41 3.75 -7.93 5.07
N LEU A 42 3.73 -7.83 3.74
CA LEU A 42 4.21 -6.65 3.00
C LEU A 42 3.16 -6.20 1.98
N ALA A 43 3.29 -4.96 1.52
CA ALA A 43 2.50 -4.43 0.42
C ALA A 43 3.25 -4.62 -0.90
N ALA A 44 2.69 -5.38 -1.82
CA ALA A 44 3.19 -5.54 -3.19
C ALA A 44 2.39 -4.65 -4.14
N LYS A 45 2.99 -3.52 -4.54
CA LYS A 45 2.48 -2.65 -5.60
C LYS A 45 2.95 -3.18 -6.95
N ILE A 46 2.00 -3.55 -7.80
CA ILE A 46 2.26 -4.16 -9.11
C ILE A 46 1.83 -3.17 -10.17
N LEU A 47 2.79 -2.65 -10.93
CA LEU A 47 2.55 -1.70 -12.00
C LEU A 47 1.80 -2.35 -13.17
N THR A 48 1.00 -1.57 -13.89
CA THR A 48 0.43 -2.01 -15.16
C THR A 48 1.53 -2.21 -16.21
N ILE A 49 1.21 -2.91 -17.31
CA ILE A 49 2.14 -3.08 -18.43
C ILE A 49 2.53 -1.71 -19.00
N ASP A 50 1.57 -0.80 -19.15
CA ASP A 50 1.81 0.57 -19.59
C ASP A 50 2.76 1.33 -18.64
N ALA A 51 2.49 1.30 -17.33
CA ALA A 51 3.34 1.99 -16.36
C ALA A 51 4.75 1.41 -16.33
N THR A 52 4.89 0.09 -16.47
CA THR A 52 6.18 -0.60 -16.61
C THR A 52 6.92 -0.14 -17.87
N HIS A 53 6.22 -0.01 -19.00
CA HIS A 53 6.80 0.50 -20.24
C HIS A 53 7.22 1.97 -20.11
N ARG A 54 6.42 2.80 -19.45
CA ARG A 54 6.77 4.21 -19.19
C ARG A 54 7.99 4.33 -18.29
N HIS A 55 8.14 3.48 -17.28
CA HIS A 55 9.34 3.42 -16.47
C HIS A 55 10.57 3.06 -17.31
N ASN A 56 10.52 1.98 -18.10
CA ASN A 56 11.64 1.58 -18.97
C ASN A 56 12.01 2.65 -20.01
N ALA A 57 11.06 3.51 -20.40
CA ALA A 57 11.29 4.64 -21.29
C ALA A 57 11.78 5.93 -20.56
N GLY A 58 12.06 5.85 -19.26
CA GLY A 58 12.52 6.99 -18.44
C GLY A 58 11.44 8.02 -18.11
N LYS A 59 10.15 7.70 -18.34
CA LYS A 59 9.01 8.62 -18.12
C LYS A 59 8.38 8.48 -16.74
N LEU A 60 8.70 7.41 -16.01
CA LEU A 60 8.21 7.15 -14.65
C LEU A 60 9.38 6.69 -13.80
N ARG A 61 9.75 7.47 -12.79
CA ARG A 61 10.96 7.24 -11.98
C ARG A 61 10.70 6.81 -10.54
N GLU A 62 9.53 6.20 -10.31
CA GLU A 62 9.10 5.82 -8.95
C GLU A 62 10.06 4.82 -8.30
N LEU A 63 10.52 3.81 -9.04
CA LEU A 63 11.46 2.81 -8.51
C LEU A 63 12.79 3.47 -8.11
N GLU A 64 13.32 4.34 -8.96
CA GLU A 64 14.58 5.04 -8.73
C GLU A 64 14.52 5.89 -7.47
N PHE A 65 13.47 6.70 -7.31
CA PHE A 65 13.29 7.50 -6.09
C PHE A 65 13.09 6.63 -4.85
N LEU A 66 12.32 5.54 -4.95
CA LEU A 66 12.14 4.62 -3.83
C LEU A 66 13.42 3.89 -3.42
N THR A 67 14.36 3.68 -4.36
CA THR A 67 15.68 3.12 -4.04
C THR A 67 16.64 4.12 -3.40
N GLU A 68 16.44 5.42 -3.64
CA GLU A 68 17.23 6.50 -3.03
C GLU A 68 16.76 6.84 -1.61
N ILE A 69 15.48 6.58 -1.29
CA ILE A 69 14.95 6.80 0.05
C ILE A 69 15.61 5.85 1.05
N GLU A 70 16.45 6.42 1.91
CA GLU A 70 17.05 5.72 3.03
C GLU A 70 16.02 5.43 4.13
N ALA A 71 16.35 4.49 5.02
CA ALA A 71 15.51 4.13 6.15
C ALA A 71 15.36 5.32 7.11
N CYS A 72 14.28 6.08 6.95
CA CYS A 72 13.97 7.22 7.79
C CYS A 72 12.51 7.19 8.25
N ASN A 73 12.22 7.94 9.32
CA ASN A 73 10.87 7.98 9.88
C ASN A 73 9.91 8.64 8.89
N PHE A 74 8.68 8.11 8.80
CA PHE A 74 7.56 8.68 8.03
C PHE A 74 7.63 8.56 6.50
N LEU A 75 8.65 7.90 5.95
CA LEU A 75 8.75 7.61 4.51
C LEU A 75 8.49 6.14 4.21
N SER A 76 7.95 5.88 3.02
CA SER A 76 7.70 4.52 2.56
C SER A 76 9.01 3.86 2.13
N LEU A 77 9.33 2.72 2.74
CA LEU A 77 10.56 2.00 2.46
C LEU A 77 10.33 0.87 1.45
N LEU A 78 11.19 0.84 0.44
CA LEU A 78 11.25 -0.26 -0.53
C LEU A 78 12.04 -1.43 0.08
N ARG A 79 11.40 -2.58 0.22
CA ARG A 79 12.00 -3.81 0.79
C ARG A 79 12.54 -4.74 -0.28
N ASP A 80 11.90 -4.76 -1.44
CA ASP A 80 12.31 -5.56 -2.59
C ASP A 80 11.70 -4.96 -3.86
N HIS A 81 12.32 -5.22 -5.00
CA HIS A 81 11.72 -4.93 -6.30
C HIS A 81 12.12 -6.01 -7.30
N PHE A 82 11.21 -6.34 -8.21
CA PHE A 82 11.46 -7.35 -9.23
C PHE A 82 10.52 -7.17 -10.42
N ILE A 83 10.82 -7.88 -11.51
CA ILE A 83 9.96 -7.94 -12.68
C ILE A 83 9.24 -9.28 -12.69
N GLU A 84 7.91 -9.24 -12.66
CA GLU A 84 7.07 -10.42 -12.83
C GLU A 84 6.69 -10.55 -14.32
N GLN A 85 7.07 -11.66 -14.96
CA GLN A 85 6.63 -11.98 -16.31
C GLN A 85 5.27 -12.69 -16.26
N ARG A 86 4.28 -12.13 -16.96
CA ARG A 86 2.96 -12.74 -17.20
C ARG A 86 2.73 -12.94 -18.70
N PRO A 87 1.76 -13.76 -19.12
CA PRO A 87 1.46 -13.95 -20.55
C PRO A 87 1.21 -12.64 -21.30
N MET A 88 0.53 -11.68 -20.66
CA MET A 88 0.21 -10.38 -21.28
C MET A 88 1.37 -9.38 -21.27
N GLY A 89 2.44 -9.63 -20.51
CA GLY A 89 3.57 -8.70 -20.44
C GLY A 89 4.32 -8.72 -19.11
N LYS A 90 5.29 -7.80 -19.02
CA LYS A 90 6.11 -7.59 -17.83
C LYS A 90 5.45 -6.58 -16.91
N HIS A 91 5.54 -6.84 -15.61
CA HIS A 91 5.10 -5.95 -14.56
C HIS A 91 6.26 -5.69 -13.60
N ILE A 92 6.58 -4.42 -13.34
CA ILE A 92 7.43 -4.07 -12.20
C ILE A 92 6.61 -4.21 -10.92
N CYS A 93 7.17 -4.92 -9.96
CA CYS A 93 6.63 -5.13 -8.63
C CYS A 93 7.51 -4.42 -7.62
N LEU A 94 6.92 -3.54 -6.83
CA LEU A 94 7.54 -2.79 -5.74
C LEU A 94 6.99 -3.35 -4.44
N VAL A 95 7.85 -3.91 -3.59
CA VAL A 95 7.46 -4.46 -2.29
C VAL A 95 7.86 -3.47 -1.22
N GLN A 96 6.88 -2.99 -0.46
CA GLN A 96 7.03 -1.98 0.57
C GLN A 96 6.52 -2.51 1.91
N ASP A 97 6.82 -1.79 2.98
CA ASP A 97 6.18 -2.04 4.28
C ASP A 97 4.66 -1.98 4.17
N LEU A 98 4.01 -2.79 5.00
CA LEU A 98 2.56 -2.81 5.05
C LEU A 98 2.05 -1.65 5.89
N TYR A 99 1.38 -0.71 5.23
CA TYR A 99 0.62 0.35 5.87
C TYR A 99 -0.86 -0.01 5.94
N SER A 100 -1.58 0.73 6.79
CA SER A 100 -3.01 0.64 6.96
C SER A 100 -3.75 1.49 5.90
N THR A 101 -4.93 2.01 6.20
CA THR A 101 -5.66 2.92 5.32
C THR A 101 -4.98 4.28 5.16
N SER A 102 -5.36 5.02 4.12
CA SER A 102 -4.96 6.41 3.94
C SER A 102 -5.65 7.36 4.94
N VAL A 103 -5.05 8.54 5.17
CA VAL A 103 -5.65 9.63 5.95
C VAL A 103 -6.95 10.13 5.31
N SER A 104 -7.10 9.98 3.98
CA SER A 104 -8.36 10.29 3.30
C SER A 104 -9.56 9.48 3.83
N SER A 105 -9.33 8.33 4.46
CA SER A 105 -10.38 7.53 5.09
C SER A 105 -11.09 8.24 6.26
N LEU A 106 -10.45 9.24 6.88
CA LEU A 106 -11.03 10.08 7.92
C LEU A 106 -12.05 11.09 7.37
N ARG A 107 -12.00 11.40 6.06
CA ARG A 107 -12.97 12.30 5.41
C ARG A 107 -14.39 11.73 5.35
N ARG A 108 -14.58 10.48 5.75
CA ARG A 108 -15.90 9.84 5.91
C ARG A 108 -16.72 10.45 7.06
N SER A 109 -16.15 11.39 7.82
CA SER A 109 -16.89 12.27 8.74
C SER A 109 -18.15 12.85 8.09
N PRO A 110 -19.33 12.77 8.74
CA PRO A 110 -20.56 13.39 8.24
C PRO A 110 -20.41 14.89 7.96
N SER A 111 -19.61 15.59 8.77
CA SER A 111 -19.31 17.01 8.61
C SER A 111 -18.16 17.29 7.65
N LYS A 112 -17.45 16.26 7.15
CA LYS A 112 -16.19 16.35 6.39
C LYS A 112 -15.09 17.15 7.10
N THR A 113 -15.19 17.33 8.41
CA THR A 113 -14.19 18.00 9.25
C THR A 113 -13.44 16.99 10.10
N LEU A 114 -12.15 17.26 10.33
CA LEU A 114 -11.31 16.55 11.29
C LEU A 114 -11.09 17.42 12.51
N LEU A 115 -10.79 16.79 13.65
CA LEU A 115 -10.40 17.53 14.84
C LEU A 115 -9.08 18.30 14.58
N PRO A 116 -8.94 19.54 15.07
CA PRO A 116 -7.72 20.33 14.89
C PRO A 116 -6.44 19.59 15.32
N GLN A 117 -6.52 18.78 16.37
CA GLN A 117 -5.41 17.96 16.87
C GLN A 117 -4.95 16.93 15.83
N MET A 118 -5.88 16.23 15.19
CA MET A 118 -5.57 15.28 14.12
C MET A 118 -4.92 15.98 12.93
N VAL A 119 -5.48 17.12 12.52
CA VAL A 119 -4.93 17.93 11.42
C VAL A 119 -3.50 18.34 11.75
N ARG A 120 -3.26 18.89 12.94
CA ARG A 120 -1.93 19.30 13.37
C ARG A 120 -0.93 18.14 13.33
N ASN A 121 -1.32 16.96 13.82
CA ASN A 121 -0.44 15.79 13.85
C ASN A 121 -0.12 15.28 12.43
N VAL A 122 -1.12 15.19 11.55
CA VAL A 122 -0.94 14.86 10.13
C VAL A 122 0.03 15.84 9.46
N PHE A 123 -0.19 17.15 9.66
CA PHE A 123 0.65 18.19 9.06
C PHE A 123 2.08 18.19 9.59
N SER A 124 2.28 17.94 10.89
CA SER A 124 3.63 17.84 11.48
C SER A 124 4.43 16.72 10.82
N ILE A 125 3.85 15.52 10.75
CA ILE A 125 4.48 14.36 10.13
C ILE A 125 4.74 14.60 8.64
N LEU A 126 3.78 15.20 7.93
CA LEU A 126 3.93 15.55 6.52
C LEU A 126 5.11 16.50 6.27
N VAL A 127 5.24 17.56 7.08
CA VAL A 127 6.33 18.54 6.93
C VAL A 127 7.68 17.87 7.17
N ASP A 128 7.78 17.00 8.18
CA ASP A 128 9.01 16.26 8.47
C ASP A 128 9.36 15.28 7.34
N ALA A 129 8.38 14.55 6.79
CA ALA A 129 8.57 13.66 5.66
C ALA A 129 9.04 14.42 4.40
N LEU A 130 8.44 15.58 4.11
CA LEU A 130 8.84 16.42 2.98
C LEU A 130 10.24 17.01 3.17
N ALA A 131 10.59 17.43 4.39
CA ALA A 131 11.92 17.93 4.70
C ALA A 131 12.98 16.86 4.42
N GLN A 132 12.72 15.60 4.80
CA GLN A 132 13.59 14.47 4.50
C GLN A 132 13.72 14.20 3.00
N LEU A 133 12.60 14.16 2.26
CA LEU A 133 12.65 14.00 0.79
C LEU A 133 13.45 15.12 0.12
N HIS A 134 13.24 16.37 0.53
CA HIS A 134 13.96 17.51 -0.03
C HIS A 134 15.46 17.49 0.31
N ALA A 135 15.85 16.95 1.46
CA ALA A 135 17.27 16.74 1.81
C ALA A 135 17.95 15.72 0.87
N MET A 136 17.18 14.79 0.31
CA MET A 136 17.62 13.85 -0.74
C MET A 136 17.42 14.39 -2.16
N HIS A 137 17.05 15.68 -2.31
CA HIS A 137 16.72 16.31 -3.59
C HIS A 137 15.53 15.68 -4.34
N ILE A 138 14.62 15.03 -3.61
CA ILE A 138 13.41 14.42 -4.16
C ILE A 138 12.20 15.33 -3.88
N ALA A 139 11.48 15.72 -4.94
CA ALA A 139 10.19 16.38 -4.81
C ALA A 139 9.06 15.34 -4.96
N HIS A 140 8.16 15.24 -3.97
CA HIS A 140 7.07 14.23 -4.00
C HIS A 140 6.05 14.47 -5.12
N ILE A 141 5.82 15.72 -5.53
CA ILE A 141 4.92 16.20 -6.60
C ILE A 141 3.42 15.84 -6.52
N ASP A 142 3.01 14.87 -5.70
CA ASP A 142 1.61 14.42 -5.56
C ASP A 142 1.17 14.36 -4.07
N VAL A 143 1.41 15.43 -3.32
CA VAL A 143 1.04 15.47 -1.89
C VAL A 143 -0.48 15.61 -1.76
N LYS A 144 -1.13 14.56 -1.26
CA LYS A 144 -2.57 14.50 -0.98
C LYS A 144 -2.88 13.46 0.10
N LEU A 145 -4.06 13.56 0.71
CA LEU A 145 -4.47 12.67 1.80
C LEU A 145 -4.55 11.18 1.41
N ASP A 146 -4.69 10.87 0.13
CA ASP A 146 -4.67 9.49 -0.38
C ASP A 146 -3.26 8.88 -0.42
N ASN A 147 -2.22 9.72 -0.42
CA ASN A 147 -0.82 9.30 -0.39
C ASN A 147 -0.19 9.41 1.01
N LEU A 148 -0.98 9.75 2.03
CA LEU A 148 -0.58 9.70 3.44
C LEU A 148 -1.24 8.48 4.07
N MET A 149 -0.42 7.58 4.61
CA MET A 149 -0.87 6.26 5.06
C MET A 149 -0.63 6.12 6.55
N PHE A 150 -1.60 5.59 7.30
CA PHE A 150 -1.37 5.24 8.70
C PHE A 150 -0.45 4.02 8.80
N GLY A 151 0.47 4.05 9.76
CA GLY A 151 1.20 2.88 10.20
C GLY A 151 0.28 1.75 10.67
N ASN A 152 0.78 0.52 10.60
CA ASN A 152 0.04 -0.68 10.99
C ASN A 152 0.09 -0.95 12.50
N SER A 153 -0.15 0.07 13.32
CA SER A 153 0.01 0.01 14.79
C SER A 153 -1.04 -0.84 15.50
N LEU A 154 -2.18 -1.10 14.86
CA LEU A 154 -3.25 -1.94 15.41
C LEU A 154 -2.83 -3.41 15.56
N TYR A 155 -1.88 -3.87 14.74
CA TYR A 155 -1.40 -5.24 14.74
C TYR A 155 0.11 -5.26 15.07
N TYR A 156 0.41 -5.35 16.36
CA TYR A 156 1.79 -5.28 16.89
C TYR A 156 2.68 -6.45 16.48
N SER A 157 2.09 -7.57 16.06
CA SER A 157 2.80 -8.75 15.58
C SER A 157 2.16 -9.34 14.31
N ASP A 158 2.96 -10.09 13.57
CA ASP A 158 2.51 -10.88 12.42
C ASP A 158 1.38 -11.86 12.81
N LYS A 159 1.39 -12.35 14.05
CA LYS A 159 0.36 -13.25 14.59
C LYS A 159 -0.99 -12.54 14.75
N ASP A 160 -0.98 -11.31 15.28
CA ASP A 160 -2.21 -10.53 15.45
C ASP A 160 -2.83 -10.19 14.10
N LEU A 161 -1.98 -9.82 13.12
CA LEU A 161 -2.43 -9.58 11.76
C LEU A 161 -2.97 -10.86 11.11
N GLN A 162 -2.30 -12.00 11.29
CA GLN A 162 -2.78 -13.29 10.77
C GLN A 162 -4.15 -13.64 11.35
N GLN A 163 -4.37 -13.48 12.65
CA GLN A 163 -5.66 -13.73 13.30
C GLN A 163 -6.77 -12.85 12.69
N TYR A 164 -6.47 -11.58 12.41
CA TYR A 164 -7.41 -10.70 11.73
C TYR A 164 -7.72 -11.14 10.30
N LEU A 165 -6.70 -11.55 9.53
CA LEU A 165 -6.88 -12.03 8.16
C LEU A 165 -7.69 -13.33 8.10
N ASP A 166 -7.52 -14.22 9.08
CA ASP A 166 -8.30 -15.45 9.19
C ASP A 166 -9.78 -15.16 9.51
N ALA A 167 -10.03 -14.18 10.38
CA ALA A 167 -11.38 -13.72 10.70
C ALA A 167 -12.03 -12.90 9.57
N ASN A 168 -11.23 -12.30 8.69
CA ASN A 168 -11.68 -11.39 7.63
C ASN A 168 -11.06 -11.78 6.26
N PRO A 169 -11.48 -12.93 5.70
CA PRO A 169 -10.89 -13.46 4.47
C PRO A 169 -11.12 -12.54 3.26
N ALA A 170 -10.33 -12.77 2.21
CA ALA A 170 -10.44 -12.02 0.96
C ALA A 170 -11.81 -12.24 0.29
N GLU A 171 -12.53 -11.15 0.03
CA GLU A 171 -13.86 -11.19 -0.60
C GLU A 171 -13.77 -11.04 -2.13
N ILE A 172 -14.64 -11.78 -2.83
CA ILE A 172 -14.80 -11.70 -4.29
C ILE A 172 -16.00 -10.80 -4.58
N GLU A 173 -15.78 -9.75 -5.38
CA GLU A 173 -16.81 -8.81 -5.82
C GLU A 173 -17.50 -9.28 -7.11
N GLY A 174 -16.79 -10.05 -7.95
CA GLY A 174 -17.37 -10.56 -9.18
C GLY A 174 -16.38 -11.37 -10.02
N GLN A 175 -16.71 -11.52 -11.30
CA GLN A 175 -15.86 -12.17 -12.29
C GLN A 175 -15.83 -11.37 -13.58
N ALA A 176 -14.69 -11.34 -14.24
CA ALA A 176 -14.51 -10.72 -15.55
C ALA A 176 -13.82 -11.69 -16.51
N GLN A 177 -14.26 -11.67 -17.78
CA GLN A 177 -13.52 -12.24 -18.89
C GLN A 177 -12.86 -11.10 -19.66
N LEU A 178 -11.57 -11.24 -19.95
CA LEU A 178 -10.84 -10.24 -20.74
C LEU A 178 -11.15 -10.35 -22.22
N GLU A 179 -11.45 -11.58 -22.69
CA GLU A 179 -11.82 -11.87 -24.06
C GLU A 179 -13.05 -12.80 -24.08
N PRO A 180 -13.96 -12.69 -25.07
CA PRO A 180 -15.09 -13.60 -25.21
C PRO A 180 -14.61 -15.06 -25.34
N GLY A 181 -15.05 -15.93 -24.42
CA GLY A 181 -14.61 -17.33 -24.36
C GLY A 181 -13.21 -17.54 -23.75
N GLY A 182 -12.57 -16.49 -23.25
CA GLY A 182 -11.29 -16.54 -22.55
C GLY A 182 -11.42 -16.96 -21.09
N GLU A 183 -10.28 -17.00 -20.40
CA GLU A 183 -10.22 -17.36 -18.98
C GLU A 183 -11.00 -16.34 -18.11
N SER A 184 -11.75 -16.85 -17.14
CA SER A 184 -12.45 -16.02 -16.15
C SER A 184 -11.51 -15.60 -15.02
N TYR A 185 -11.53 -14.32 -14.67
CA TYR A 185 -10.74 -13.71 -13.61
C TYR A 185 -11.65 -13.28 -12.46
N LEU A 186 -11.28 -13.66 -11.24
CA LEU A 186 -11.95 -13.17 -10.04
C LEU A 186 -11.63 -11.69 -9.82
N ILE A 187 -12.67 -10.86 -9.71
CA ILE A 187 -12.58 -9.48 -9.25
C ILE A 187 -12.66 -9.53 -7.73
N LEU A 188 -11.59 -9.12 -7.06
CA LEU A 188 -11.53 -9.07 -5.61
C LEU A 188 -11.95 -7.71 -5.10
N LYS A 189 -12.75 -7.71 -4.04
CA LYS A 189 -13.14 -6.51 -3.32
C LYS A 189 -11.91 -5.89 -2.67
N PHE A 190 -11.86 -4.56 -2.67
CA PHE A 190 -10.83 -3.83 -1.94
C PHE A 190 -11.06 -3.95 -0.44
N GLN A 191 -10.06 -4.51 0.26
CA GLN A 191 -10.11 -4.63 1.71
C GLN A 191 -8.76 -4.20 2.29
N PRO A 192 -8.53 -2.89 2.46
CA PRO A 192 -7.33 -2.38 3.13
C PRO A 192 -7.28 -2.87 4.58
N ILE A 193 -6.08 -2.89 5.16
CA ILE A 193 -5.93 -3.18 6.59
C ILE A 193 -6.48 -1.99 7.37
N PRO A 194 -7.36 -2.18 8.35
CA PRO A 194 -7.96 -1.08 9.10
C PRO A 194 -6.94 -0.43 10.03
N ASN A 195 -7.19 0.83 10.38
CA ASN A 195 -6.45 1.56 11.39
C ASN A 195 -7.35 1.77 12.63
N GLY A 196 -6.75 2.09 13.78
CA GLY A 196 -7.50 2.33 15.02
C GLY A 196 -8.22 3.67 15.10
N TYR A 197 -7.94 4.59 14.18
CA TYR A 197 -8.48 5.94 14.16
C TYR A 197 -9.66 6.06 13.20
N VAL A 198 -10.66 6.79 13.67
CA VAL A 198 -11.92 7.05 12.98
C VAL A 198 -12.22 8.54 13.09
N TYR A 199 -13.26 9.00 12.39
CA TYR A 199 -13.56 10.43 12.36
C TYR A 199 -14.07 10.98 13.69
N ASP A 200 -14.58 10.12 14.58
CA ASP A 200 -15.10 10.42 15.91
C ASP A 200 -14.12 10.07 17.04
N THR A 201 -12.84 9.82 16.72
CA THR A 201 -11.76 9.65 17.68
C THR A 201 -11.72 10.82 18.67
N SER A 202 -11.55 10.52 19.97
CA SER A 202 -11.57 11.56 21.01
C SER A 202 -10.38 12.52 20.86
N ALA A 203 -10.49 13.73 21.43
CA ALA A 203 -9.38 14.69 21.39
C ALA A 203 -8.10 14.13 22.04
N PHE A 204 -8.23 13.32 23.10
CA PHE A 204 -7.08 12.69 23.75
C PHE A 204 -6.41 11.64 22.85
N GLU A 205 -7.19 10.77 22.21
CA GLU A 205 -6.65 9.78 21.27
C GLU A 205 -6.09 10.43 20.01
N ALA A 206 -6.69 11.55 19.57
CA ALA A 206 -6.20 12.33 18.44
C ALA A 206 -4.78 12.88 18.70
N GLU A 207 -4.47 13.26 19.93
CA GLU A 207 -3.11 13.67 20.34
C GLU A 207 -2.10 12.52 20.23
N LEU A 208 -2.57 11.27 20.32
CA LEU A 208 -1.74 10.06 20.23
C LEU A 208 -1.64 9.50 18.80
N ILE A 209 -2.19 10.20 17.79
CA ILE A 209 -2.05 9.78 16.39
C ILE A 209 -0.60 9.91 15.96
N PHE A 210 0.04 8.76 15.79
CA PHE A 210 1.26 8.63 15.00
C PHE A 210 0.89 7.94 13.68
N ILE A 211 1.24 8.60 12.58
CA ILE A 211 0.99 8.15 11.20
C ILE A 211 2.24 7.44 10.71
#